data_AF-A0A6I3SIS8-F1
#
_entry.id   AF-A0A6I3SIS8-F1
#
_cell.length_a   1.000
_cell.length_b   1.000
_cell.length_c   1.000
_cell.angle_alpha   90.00
_cell.angle_beta   90.00
_cell.angle_gamma   90.00
#
_symmetry.space_group_name_H-M   'P 1'
#
loop_
_entity.id
_entity.type
_entity.pdbx_description
1 polymer ?
#
loop_
_entity_poly.entity_id
_entity_poly.type
_entity_poly.pdbx_seq_one_letter_code
_entity_poly.pdbx_strand_id
1 'polypeptide(L)'
;MAIPRKRRKKSMKVLLIGLGVFVVGFGLAVGYRNFEGIAESPNPVNGESWSVGDEVPPEVFAKAESLSAGKKLDIVPGQTMFFSNVPEMVKEPGIMTRVDNCLSKSGDVRLLYSHFNLLIDYSGKNIRNVPAQMGVAIVNRTQRVVDVYYKRLANGISRKLDGTRIYEDDLAPMKPGETIPVYYGTQLGNVVFANYLKQNPQEQLWSSLKPGEKSWIYDKVGIHGWAIMMGDFVFRDHATGQLLTLDNIRAGEAIGIRSFVAPIGEDLDAFYQANDKPNSILNQAPEEAFHMRGLITDGITRKMTLPYNSQKDGLKTLTLNSALDAQAVDPSLPGFEPAKFQNDLTSGTDEYGSKNSKGQIQPLPVQNNGSYGAMYEVTLNITGPTAIAIQGSAPHSPGLAYVDLYNQFITAGLDSDPENVRTVRLVDPNYFEYYSHPQKLRPLGYGSVFYVLPEKGRHTHTLHIGLAPNSYAPFKVVLMPLNK
;
A
#
# COMPACT_ATOMS: atom_id res chain seq x y z
N MET A 1 -12.06 -39.23 -50.54
CA MET A 1 -11.01 -39.10 -51.59
C MET A 1 -11.37 -37.88 -52.44
N ALA A 2 -10.68 -36.74 -52.24
CA ALA A 2 -10.54 -35.60 -53.17
C ALA A 2 -9.85 -34.41 -52.47
N ILE A 3 -8.81 -33.89 -53.12
CA ILE A 3 -8.14 -32.58 -52.97
C ILE A 3 -8.35 -31.86 -54.34
N PRO A 4 -8.17 -30.53 -54.64
CA PRO A 4 -7.89 -29.30 -53.84
C PRO A 4 -8.64 -27.98 -54.24
N ARG A 5 -8.43 -26.95 -53.38
CA ARG A 5 -8.15 -25.49 -53.60
C ARG A 5 -9.01 -24.61 -54.55
N LYS A 6 -9.42 -23.44 -54.03
CA LYS A 6 -8.79 -22.11 -54.33
C LYS A 6 -9.29 -20.97 -53.41
N ARG A 7 -8.33 -20.17 -52.93
CA ARG A 7 -8.51 -18.89 -52.22
C ARG A 7 -9.08 -17.80 -53.15
N ARG A 8 -9.89 -16.88 -52.60
CA ARG A 8 -9.85 -15.46 -52.98
C ARG A 8 -10.29 -14.56 -51.82
N LYS A 9 -9.46 -13.55 -51.56
CA LYS A 9 -9.68 -12.40 -50.66
C LYS A 9 -10.90 -11.61 -51.11
N LYS A 10 -11.71 -11.11 -50.16
CA LYS A 10 -12.51 -9.89 -50.34
C LYS A 10 -12.47 -9.05 -49.06
N SER A 11 -12.11 -7.80 -49.30
CA SER A 11 -12.04 -6.66 -48.41
C SER A 11 -13.42 -6.32 -47.85
N MET A 12 -13.51 -5.99 -46.56
CA MET A 12 -14.74 -5.46 -45.97
C MET A 12 -14.47 -4.06 -45.42
N LYS A 13 -15.19 -3.09 -46.01
CA LYS A 13 -15.28 -1.69 -45.61
C LYS A 13 -15.98 -1.62 -44.25
N VAL A 14 -15.43 -0.85 -43.32
CA VAL A 14 -16.11 -0.44 -42.09
C VAL A 14 -16.90 0.82 -42.38
N LEU A 15 -18.19 0.76 -42.05
CA LEU A 15 -19.19 1.81 -42.20
C LEU A 15 -19.13 2.73 -40.97
N LEU A 16 -18.91 4.03 -41.18
CA LEU A 16 -19.09 5.08 -40.18
C LEU A 16 -20.58 5.43 -40.03
N ILE A 17 -21.05 5.45 -38.79
CA ILE A 17 -22.26 6.12 -38.31
C ILE A 17 -21.80 6.74 -36.97
N GLY A 18 -21.92 8.02 -36.63
CA GLY A 18 -22.65 9.16 -37.16
C GLY A 18 -22.88 10.06 -35.94
N LEU A 19 -21.99 11.03 -35.71
CA LEU A 19 -22.06 11.95 -34.57
C LEU A 19 -22.74 13.24 -35.04
N GLY A 20 -24.00 13.40 -34.66
CA GLY A 20 -24.81 14.58 -34.92
C GLY A 20 -24.57 15.66 -33.88
N VAL A 21 -24.20 16.82 -34.38
CA VAL A 21 -24.07 18.12 -33.71
C VAL A 21 -25.42 18.59 -33.18
N PHE A 22 -25.45 19.10 -31.94
CA PHE A 22 -26.46 20.10 -31.55
C PHE A 22 -25.76 21.25 -30.80
N VAL A 23 -25.67 22.37 -31.52
CA VAL A 23 -25.30 23.70 -31.00
C VAL A 23 -26.62 24.43 -30.78
N VAL A 24 -26.83 24.93 -29.56
CA VAL A 24 -27.68 26.11 -29.33
C VAL A 24 -26.93 26.99 -28.34
N GLY A 25 -26.49 28.14 -28.82
CA GLY A 25 -25.89 29.18 -28.01
C GLY A 25 -26.94 30.10 -27.41
N PHE A 26 -26.57 30.72 -26.28
CA PHE A 26 -27.01 32.06 -25.93
C PHE A 26 -25.85 32.72 -25.18
N GLY A 27 -25.31 33.80 -25.75
CA GLY A 27 -24.27 34.60 -25.13
C GLY A 27 -24.87 35.63 -24.17
N LEU A 28 -24.04 36.10 -23.25
CA LEU A 28 -24.02 37.48 -22.78
C LEU A 28 -22.64 37.75 -22.17
N ALA A 29 -21.93 38.69 -22.78
CA ALA A 29 -20.68 39.25 -22.29
C ALA A 29 -20.97 40.33 -21.25
N VAL A 30 -20.34 40.28 -20.08
CA VAL A 30 -20.07 41.45 -19.22
C VAL A 30 -18.85 41.17 -18.33
N GLY A 31 -17.83 42.04 -18.41
CA GLY A 31 -17.11 42.49 -17.23
C GLY A 31 -15.77 41.85 -16.90
N TYR A 32 -14.71 42.25 -17.62
CA TYR A 32 -13.39 42.44 -17.00
C TYR A 32 -13.54 43.48 -15.88
N ARG A 33 -13.29 43.09 -14.62
CA ARG A 33 -12.98 44.03 -13.53
C ARG A 33 -11.73 43.56 -12.81
N ASN A 34 -10.73 44.42 -12.86
CA ASN A 34 -9.54 44.40 -12.02
C ASN A 34 -9.97 44.33 -10.55
N PHE A 35 -9.47 43.32 -9.84
CA PHE A 35 -9.34 43.37 -8.38
C PHE A 35 -7.88 43.71 -8.07
N GLU A 36 -7.60 45.01 -8.01
CA GLU A 36 -6.52 45.54 -7.17
C GLU A 36 -7.12 45.85 -5.79
N GLY A 37 -6.42 45.42 -4.74
CA GLY A 37 -6.79 45.61 -3.33
C GLY A 37 -7.55 44.40 -2.77
N ILE A 38 -7.10 43.71 -1.72
CA ILE A 38 -6.23 44.08 -0.60
C ILE A 38 -5.30 42.89 -0.35
N ALA A 39 -4.00 43.17 -0.20
CA ALA A 39 -3.10 42.22 0.45
C ALA A 39 -3.56 42.09 1.92
N GLU A 40 -4.51 41.20 2.17
CA GLU A 40 -4.76 40.74 3.52
C GLU A 40 -3.49 40.00 3.94
N SER A 41 -2.80 40.60 4.93
CA SER A 41 -1.78 39.88 5.68
C SER A 41 -2.35 38.51 6.05
N PRO A 42 -1.54 37.44 6.01
CA PRO A 42 -2.01 36.13 6.45
C PRO A 42 -2.55 36.32 7.86
N ASN A 43 -3.87 36.16 8.04
CA ASN A 43 -4.44 36.06 9.36
C ASN A 43 -3.63 34.96 10.06
N PRO A 44 -2.88 35.27 11.13
CA PRO A 44 -2.21 34.23 11.88
C PRO A 44 -3.31 33.28 12.32
N VAL A 45 -3.17 31.99 12.02
CA VAL A 45 -4.02 30.97 12.62
C VAL A 45 -3.90 31.19 14.12
N ASN A 46 -4.98 31.69 14.72
CA ASN A 46 -5.03 32.14 16.10
C ASN A 46 -4.60 30.98 16.99
N GLY A 47 -3.50 31.17 17.74
CA GLY A 47 -3.27 30.65 19.09
C GLY A 47 -3.59 29.19 19.48
N GLU A 48 -3.82 28.25 18.56
CA GLU A 48 -4.20 26.89 18.93
C GLU A 48 -3.01 26.13 19.52
N SER A 49 -3.10 25.84 20.83
CA SER A 49 -2.24 24.86 21.49
C SER A 49 -2.67 23.47 21.04
N TRP A 50 -2.19 23.03 19.88
CA TRP A 50 -2.43 21.68 19.40
C TRP A 50 -1.87 20.64 20.38
N SER A 51 -2.67 19.62 20.63
CA SER A 51 -2.33 18.41 21.37
C SER A 51 -2.37 17.20 20.45
N VAL A 52 -1.63 16.16 20.80
CA VAL A 52 -1.67 14.90 20.05
C VAL A 52 -3.07 14.31 20.11
N GLY A 53 -3.62 13.93 18.95
CA GLY A 53 -4.99 13.42 18.79
C GLY A 53 -6.02 14.48 18.44
N ASP A 54 -5.67 15.77 18.47
CA ASP A 54 -6.57 16.83 18.03
C ASP A 54 -6.91 16.66 16.56
N GLU A 55 -8.21 16.77 16.24
CA GLU A 55 -8.70 16.71 14.86
C GLU A 55 -8.33 17.98 14.11
N VAL A 56 -7.80 17.82 12.89
CA VAL A 56 -7.41 18.93 12.01
C VAL A 56 -8.35 18.97 10.81
N PRO A 57 -9.03 20.10 10.55
CA PRO A 57 -10.03 20.17 9.50
C PRO A 57 -9.38 20.27 8.10
N PRO A 58 -10.06 19.82 7.02
CA PRO A 58 -9.51 19.77 5.66
C PRO A 58 -8.97 21.11 5.15
N GLU A 59 -9.54 22.23 5.60
CA GLU A 59 -9.16 23.58 5.18
C GLU A 59 -7.74 23.95 5.60
N VAL A 60 -7.23 23.40 6.70
CA VAL A 60 -5.84 23.62 7.14
C VAL A 60 -4.86 23.02 6.13
N PHE A 61 -5.14 21.80 5.66
CA PHE A 61 -4.34 21.13 4.63
C PHE A 61 -4.47 21.82 3.26
N ALA A 62 -5.64 22.35 2.93
CA ALA A 62 -5.88 23.06 1.67
C ALA A 62 -5.16 24.42 1.59
N LYS A 63 -4.99 25.11 2.72
CA LYS A 63 -4.28 26.39 2.80
C LYS A 63 -2.75 26.27 2.85
N ALA A 64 -2.23 25.08 3.15
CA ALA A 64 -0.80 24.84 3.30
C ALA A 64 -0.07 24.83 1.95
N GLU A 65 1.13 25.42 1.89
CA GLU A 65 1.96 25.38 0.68
C GLU A 65 2.63 24.00 0.54
N SER A 66 2.56 23.40 -0.65
CA SER A 66 3.13 22.07 -0.91
C SER A 66 4.64 22.10 -1.06
N LEU A 67 5.34 21.39 -0.17
CA LEU A 67 6.78 21.13 -0.21
C LEU A 67 7.15 20.00 -1.18
N SER A 68 6.18 19.18 -1.59
CA SER A 68 6.37 18.08 -2.53
C SER A 68 6.29 18.51 -4.00
N ALA A 69 5.62 19.65 -4.28
CA ALA A 69 5.42 20.17 -5.62
C ALA A 69 6.74 20.35 -6.41
N GLY A 70 6.86 19.63 -7.52
CA GLY A 70 8.02 19.69 -8.42
C GLY A 70 9.31 19.12 -7.83
N LYS A 71 9.28 18.48 -6.66
CA LYS A 71 10.43 17.84 -6.03
C LYS A 71 10.55 16.37 -6.42
N LYS A 72 11.74 15.82 -6.21
CA LYS A 72 12.04 14.39 -6.32
C LYS A 72 12.44 13.84 -4.95
N LEU A 73 12.11 12.57 -4.74
CA LEU A 73 12.54 11.78 -3.59
C LEU A 73 13.88 11.10 -3.90
N ASP A 74 14.74 10.99 -2.89
CA ASP A 74 15.97 10.21 -2.96
C ASP A 74 15.65 8.74 -2.75
N ILE A 75 15.79 7.92 -3.79
CA ILE A 75 15.45 6.49 -3.71
C ILE A 75 16.66 5.70 -3.23
N VAL A 76 16.48 4.84 -2.22
CA VAL A 76 17.53 3.93 -1.77
C VAL A 76 17.77 2.86 -2.84
N PRO A 77 18.98 2.78 -3.42
CA PRO A 77 19.23 1.92 -4.57
C PRO A 77 19.34 0.45 -4.17
N GLY A 78 18.86 -0.42 -5.06
CA GLY A 78 19.20 -1.85 -5.02
C GLY A 78 18.47 -2.69 -3.97
N GLN A 79 17.39 -2.19 -3.37
CA GLN A 79 16.48 -2.98 -2.55
C GLN A 79 15.50 -3.77 -3.44
N THR A 80 14.93 -4.86 -2.92
CA THR A 80 13.79 -5.55 -3.55
C THR A 80 12.66 -5.74 -2.56
N MET A 81 11.44 -5.86 -3.07
CA MET A 81 10.25 -6.16 -2.28
C MET A 81 9.43 -7.26 -2.95
N PHE A 82 9.32 -8.40 -2.29
CA PHE A 82 8.30 -9.39 -2.59
C PHE A 82 6.94 -8.82 -2.18
N PHE A 83 6.05 -8.64 -3.15
CA PHE A 83 4.75 -8.01 -2.95
C PHE A 83 3.64 -8.96 -3.36
N SER A 84 2.65 -9.17 -2.48
CA SER A 84 1.53 -10.08 -2.73
C SER A 84 0.25 -9.54 -2.11
N ASN A 85 -0.62 -8.97 -2.95
CA ASN A 85 -1.93 -8.46 -2.53
C ASN A 85 -3.07 -8.99 -3.42
N VAL A 86 -2.75 -9.70 -4.51
CA VAL A 86 -3.74 -10.33 -5.41
C VAL A 86 -3.44 -11.82 -5.64
N PRO A 87 -4.47 -12.69 -5.77
CA PRO A 87 -5.88 -12.38 -5.53
C PRO A 87 -6.12 -11.99 -4.07
N GLU A 88 -6.84 -10.89 -3.85
CA GLU A 88 -7.11 -10.31 -2.53
C GLU A 88 -8.05 -11.22 -1.74
N MET A 89 -9.13 -11.65 -2.40
CA MET A 89 -10.19 -12.50 -1.84
C MET A 89 -10.03 -13.95 -2.32
N VAL A 90 -9.22 -14.72 -1.60
CA VAL A 90 -8.74 -16.01 -2.09
C VAL A 90 -9.76 -17.11 -1.82
N LYS A 91 -10.30 -17.73 -2.86
CA LYS A 91 -11.38 -18.74 -2.78
C LYS A 91 -10.91 -20.18 -2.95
N GLU A 92 -9.71 -20.37 -3.51
CA GLU A 92 -9.12 -21.67 -3.84
C GLU A 92 -7.74 -21.80 -3.19
N PRO A 93 -7.33 -23.01 -2.79
CA PRO A 93 -6.00 -23.22 -2.23
C PRO A 93 -4.94 -23.15 -3.34
N GLY A 94 -3.77 -22.61 -3.04
CA GLY A 94 -2.69 -22.49 -4.02
C GLY A 94 -1.63 -21.45 -3.70
N ILE A 95 -0.69 -21.28 -4.62
CA ILE A 95 0.32 -20.22 -4.57
C ILE A 95 -0.27 -18.94 -5.16
N MET A 96 -0.25 -17.85 -4.38
CA MET A 96 -0.84 -16.57 -4.79
C MET A 96 0.15 -15.71 -5.56
N THR A 97 1.41 -15.69 -5.12
CA THR A 97 2.52 -14.99 -5.78
C THR A 97 3.76 -15.85 -5.76
N ARG A 98 4.51 -15.86 -6.87
CA ARG A 98 5.78 -16.57 -6.99
C ARG A 98 6.86 -15.62 -7.50
N VAL A 99 7.98 -15.58 -6.80
CA VAL A 99 9.21 -14.95 -7.28
C VAL A 99 10.34 -15.94 -7.11
N ASP A 100 11.04 -16.22 -8.21
CA ASP A 100 12.07 -17.26 -8.23
C ASP A 100 13.43 -16.79 -7.71
N ASN A 101 13.71 -15.49 -7.82
CA ASN A 101 14.86 -14.86 -7.20
C ASN A 101 14.47 -13.50 -6.60
N CYS A 102 14.40 -13.43 -5.27
CA CYS A 102 14.12 -12.20 -4.54
C CYS A 102 15.38 -11.45 -4.11
N LEU A 103 16.58 -12.00 -4.34
CA LEU A 103 17.82 -11.34 -3.94
C LEU A 103 17.89 -9.93 -4.53
N SER A 104 18.37 -9.00 -3.73
CA SER A 104 18.56 -7.62 -4.13
C SER A 104 20.05 -7.32 -4.35
N LYS A 105 20.36 -6.17 -4.95
CA LYS A 105 21.76 -5.73 -5.09
C LYS A 105 22.35 -5.30 -3.73
N SER A 106 21.53 -4.71 -2.88
CA SER A 106 21.90 -4.30 -1.51
C SER A 106 21.96 -5.46 -0.52
N GLY A 107 21.32 -6.59 -0.83
CA GLY A 107 21.08 -7.71 0.09
C GLY A 107 19.81 -7.55 0.94
N ASP A 108 19.20 -6.36 0.98
CA ASP A 108 17.93 -6.10 1.66
C ASP A 108 16.74 -6.53 0.82
N VAL A 109 15.92 -7.43 1.36
CA VAL A 109 14.69 -7.93 0.74
C VAL A 109 13.53 -7.67 1.67
N ARG A 110 12.62 -6.78 1.26
CA ARG A 110 11.34 -6.59 1.95
C ARG A 110 10.34 -7.65 1.51
N LEU A 111 9.52 -8.11 2.44
CA LEU A 111 8.40 -8.99 2.19
C LEU A 111 7.14 -8.30 2.67
N LEU A 112 6.14 -8.25 1.79
CA LEU A 112 4.79 -7.83 2.14
C LEU A 112 3.77 -8.79 1.51
N TYR A 113 2.89 -9.36 2.34
CA TYR A 113 1.64 -9.95 1.85
C TYR A 113 0.43 -9.47 2.66
N SER A 114 -0.72 -9.33 1.99
CA SER A 114 -2.03 -9.04 2.62
C SER A 114 -3.13 -9.72 1.82
N HIS A 115 -3.83 -10.66 2.43
CA HIS A 115 -4.86 -11.44 1.76
C HIS A 115 -6.02 -11.78 2.69
N PHE A 116 -7.21 -11.83 2.11
CA PHE A 116 -8.46 -12.16 2.78
C PHE A 116 -8.83 -13.63 2.54
N ASN A 117 -9.05 -14.36 3.64
CA ASN A 117 -9.43 -15.76 3.59
C ASN A 117 -10.92 -15.92 3.21
N LEU A 118 -11.16 -16.22 1.93
CA LEU A 118 -12.45 -16.71 1.44
C LEU A 118 -12.37 -18.17 0.99
N LEU A 119 -11.41 -18.96 1.48
CA LEU A 119 -11.20 -20.33 1.02
C LEU A 119 -12.49 -21.14 1.13
N ILE A 120 -12.88 -21.81 0.04
CA ILE A 120 -14.13 -22.57 -0.05
C ILE A 120 -13.81 -24.07 -0.11
N ASP A 121 -14.49 -24.84 0.74
CA ASP A 121 -14.51 -26.30 0.64
C ASP A 121 -15.66 -26.75 -0.28
N TYR A 122 -15.28 -27.32 -1.43
CA TYR A 122 -16.20 -27.87 -2.44
C TYR A 122 -16.35 -29.39 -2.35
N SER A 123 -15.68 -30.06 -1.40
CA SER A 123 -15.64 -31.53 -1.33
C SER A 123 -16.96 -32.15 -0.83
N GLY A 124 -17.77 -31.37 -0.12
CA GLY A 124 -19.05 -31.80 0.46
C GLY A 124 -20.28 -31.33 -0.29
N LYS A 125 -21.46 -31.82 0.13
CA LYS A 125 -22.77 -31.33 -0.35
C LYS A 125 -23.06 -29.88 0.04
N ASN A 126 -22.43 -29.40 1.12
CA ASN A 126 -22.58 -28.04 1.63
C ASN A 126 -21.30 -27.25 1.34
N ILE A 127 -21.34 -26.41 0.30
CA ILE A 127 -20.28 -25.47 -0.01
C ILE A 127 -20.18 -24.46 1.14
N ARG A 128 -19.00 -24.32 1.74
CA ARG A 128 -18.78 -23.43 2.87
C ARG A 128 -17.38 -22.85 2.88
N ASN A 129 -17.24 -21.67 3.47
CA ASN A 129 -15.91 -21.13 3.77
C ASN A 129 -15.26 -21.94 4.89
N VAL A 130 -13.94 -22.12 4.78
CA VAL A 130 -13.13 -22.84 5.77
C VAL A 130 -11.97 -21.97 6.28
N PRO A 131 -11.51 -22.20 7.51
CA PRO A 131 -10.28 -21.58 8.00
C PRO A 131 -9.08 -22.01 7.15
N ALA A 132 -8.06 -21.17 7.10
CA ALA A 132 -6.88 -21.38 6.27
C ALA A 132 -5.59 -21.14 7.06
N GLN A 133 -4.50 -21.73 6.58
CA GLN A 133 -3.14 -21.31 6.89
C GLN A 133 -2.61 -20.49 5.70
N MET A 134 -2.17 -19.27 5.98
CA MET A 134 -1.76 -18.30 4.96
C MET A 134 -0.42 -17.68 5.35
N GLY A 135 0.46 -17.51 4.37
CA GLY A 135 1.79 -17.02 4.65
C GLY A 135 2.71 -17.12 3.45
N VAL A 136 4.00 -17.31 3.74
CA VAL A 136 5.07 -17.37 2.76
C VAL A 136 5.99 -18.57 2.97
N ALA A 137 6.54 -19.06 1.87
CA ALA A 137 7.63 -20.03 1.81
C ALA A 137 8.88 -19.35 1.23
N ILE A 138 9.94 -19.28 2.02
CA ILE A 138 11.28 -18.88 1.57
C ILE A 138 12.02 -20.16 1.18
N VAL A 139 12.58 -20.22 -0.02
CA VAL A 139 13.16 -21.44 -0.58
C VAL A 139 14.58 -21.22 -1.00
N ASN A 140 15.47 -22.06 -0.47
CA ASN A 140 16.86 -22.06 -0.84
C ASN A 140 17.05 -22.80 -2.17
N ARG A 141 17.29 -22.06 -3.25
CA ARG A 141 17.65 -22.61 -4.57
C ARG A 141 19.14 -22.44 -4.87
N THR A 142 19.96 -22.39 -3.83
CA THR A 142 21.44 -22.36 -3.93
C THR A 142 22.00 -23.76 -3.72
N GLN A 143 23.31 -23.94 -3.94
CA GLN A 143 24.02 -25.19 -3.65
C GLN A 143 24.69 -25.18 -2.26
N ARG A 144 24.36 -24.20 -1.41
CA ARG A 144 24.94 -24.00 -0.07
C ARG A 144 23.86 -23.89 0.98
N VAL A 145 24.25 -24.02 2.25
CA VAL A 145 23.36 -23.72 3.38
C VAL A 145 23.23 -22.20 3.51
N VAL A 146 22.00 -21.72 3.62
CA VAL A 146 21.67 -20.29 3.69
C VAL A 146 20.99 -19.98 5.01
N ASP A 147 21.56 -19.04 5.74
CA ASP A 147 20.94 -18.46 6.92
C ASP A 147 20.00 -17.32 6.51
N VAL A 148 18.76 -17.42 6.95
CA VAL A 148 17.72 -16.39 6.77
C VAL A 148 17.68 -15.54 8.03
N TYR A 149 18.02 -14.27 7.92
CA TYR A 149 17.89 -13.30 9.01
C TYR A 149 16.74 -12.34 8.69
N TYR A 150 15.97 -11.95 9.71
CA TYR A 150 15.10 -10.78 9.63
C TYR A 150 15.70 -9.63 10.43
N LYS A 151 15.53 -8.41 9.93
CA LYS A 151 15.82 -7.15 10.65
C LYS A 151 14.59 -6.64 11.39
N ARG A 152 13.43 -6.81 10.76
CA ARG A 152 12.10 -6.47 11.27
C ARG A 152 11.11 -7.50 10.74
N LEU A 153 10.15 -7.90 11.57
CA LEU A 153 9.11 -8.83 11.19
C LEU A 153 7.84 -8.60 12.02
N ALA A 154 6.76 -8.19 11.37
CA ALA A 154 5.45 -8.11 11.97
C ALA A 154 4.42 -8.85 11.11
N ASN A 155 3.52 -9.58 11.76
CA ASN A 155 2.44 -10.32 11.13
C ASN A 155 1.20 -10.29 12.02
N GLY A 156 0.05 -10.59 11.45
CA GLY A 156 -1.18 -10.70 12.21
C GLY A 156 -2.38 -11.17 11.40
N ILE A 157 -3.41 -11.55 12.13
CA ILE A 157 -4.71 -11.97 11.60
C ILE A 157 -5.83 -11.12 12.18
N SER A 158 -6.95 -10.97 11.47
CA SER A 158 -8.11 -10.25 11.99
C SER A 158 -9.13 -11.14 12.69
N ARG A 159 -9.04 -12.47 12.48
CA ARG A 159 -10.00 -13.43 13.00
C ARG A 159 -9.34 -14.75 13.35
N LYS A 160 -9.62 -15.24 14.56
CA LYS A 160 -9.17 -16.54 15.08
C LYS A 160 -9.96 -17.68 14.43
N LEU A 161 -9.48 -18.91 14.60
CA LEU A 161 -10.08 -20.12 14.02
C LEU A 161 -11.48 -20.45 14.54
N ASP A 162 -11.79 -20.06 15.78
CA ASP A 162 -13.12 -20.18 16.38
C ASP A 162 -14.12 -19.13 15.86
N GLY A 163 -13.66 -18.23 14.98
CA GLY A 163 -14.46 -17.14 14.44
C GLY A 163 -14.43 -15.88 15.30
N THR A 164 -13.71 -15.86 16.42
CA THR A 164 -13.54 -14.66 17.26
C THR A 164 -12.77 -13.60 16.47
N ARG A 165 -13.36 -12.42 16.35
CA ARG A 165 -12.73 -11.24 15.74
C ARG A 165 -11.79 -10.56 16.74
N ILE A 166 -10.67 -10.06 16.24
CA ILE A 166 -9.62 -9.41 17.07
C ILE A 166 -9.76 -7.88 17.03
N TYR A 167 -10.18 -7.35 15.88
CA TYR A 167 -10.25 -5.92 15.58
C TYR A 167 -11.69 -5.58 15.18
N GLU A 168 -12.34 -4.69 15.92
CA GLU A 168 -13.75 -4.35 15.73
C GLU A 168 -13.96 -2.96 15.14
N ASP A 169 -12.95 -2.08 15.22
CA ASP A 169 -13.08 -0.70 14.79
C ASP A 169 -13.09 -0.55 13.26
N ASP A 170 -12.76 -1.60 12.50
CA ASP A 170 -12.83 -1.65 11.05
C ASP A 170 -14.17 -2.19 10.50
N LEU A 171 -15.21 -2.32 11.36
CA LEU A 171 -16.55 -2.74 10.96
C LEU A 171 -17.20 -1.73 10.00
N ALA A 172 -17.58 -2.19 8.82
CA ALA A 172 -18.36 -1.39 7.88
C ALA A 172 -19.83 -1.26 8.31
N PRO A 173 -20.50 -0.13 8.04
CA PRO A 173 -21.94 0.01 8.15
C PRO A 173 -22.63 -1.10 7.36
N MET A 174 -23.70 -1.66 7.92
CA MET A 174 -24.42 -2.73 7.25
C MET A 174 -25.26 -2.15 6.11
N LYS A 175 -25.05 -2.66 4.90
CA LYS A 175 -25.89 -2.31 3.75
C LYS A 175 -27.31 -2.83 3.99
N PRO A 176 -28.37 -2.04 3.70
CA PRO A 176 -29.75 -2.50 3.87
C PRO A 176 -30.01 -3.83 3.16
N GLY A 177 -30.53 -4.81 3.92
CA GLY A 177 -30.83 -6.15 3.42
C GLY A 177 -29.67 -7.16 3.53
N GLU A 178 -28.45 -6.71 3.81
CA GLU A 178 -27.33 -7.61 4.13
C GLU A 178 -27.42 -8.09 5.57
N THR A 179 -26.95 -9.31 5.82
CA THR A 179 -26.89 -9.91 7.16
C THR A 179 -25.46 -10.28 7.59
N ILE A 180 -24.49 -10.10 6.69
CA ILE A 180 -23.09 -10.47 6.92
C ILE A 180 -22.29 -9.19 7.14
N PRO A 181 -21.71 -8.99 8.35
CA PRO A 181 -20.79 -7.90 8.63
C PRO A 181 -19.55 -7.93 7.72
N VAL A 182 -19.18 -6.77 7.17
CA VAL A 182 -18.00 -6.59 6.30
C VAL A 182 -16.93 -5.80 7.05
N TYR A 183 -15.67 -6.18 6.83
CA TYR A 183 -14.51 -5.56 7.49
C TYR A 183 -13.33 -5.53 6.52
N TYR A 184 -12.69 -4.37 6.42
CA TYR A 184 -11.70 -4.10 5.39
C TYR A 184 -10.26 -4.49 5.78
N GLY A 185 -10.00 -4.84 7.05
CA GLY A 185 -8.66 -5.22 7.51
C GLY A 185 -7.70 -4.05 7.69
N THR A 186 -8.16 -2.80 7.51
CA THR A 186 -7.35 -1.59 7.65
C THR A 186 -6.78 -1.41 9.06
N GLN A 187 -7.54 -1.79 10.11
CA GLN A 187 -7.05 -1.76 11.49
C GLN A 187 -5.90 -2.75 11.67
N LEU A 188 -6.04 -4.00 11.19
CA LEU A 188 -4.98 -5.00 11.23
C LEU A 188 -3.73 -4.51 10.46
N GLY A 189 -3.90 -3.97 9.26
CA GLY A 189 -2.78 -3.47 8.45
C GLY A 189 -1.97 -2.40 9.19
N ASN A 190 -2.65 -1.47 9.87
CA ASN A 190 -2.01 -0.45 10.69
C ASN A 190 -1.33 -1.01 11.95
N VAL A 191 -1.93 -2.02 12.60
CA VAL A 191 -1.29 -2.71 13.73
C VAL A 191 0.00 -3.42 13.30
N VAL A 192 -0.03 -4.15 12.18
CA VAL A 192 1.15 -4.80 11.62
C VAL A 192 2.21 -3.76 11.28
N PHE A 193 1.83 -2.65 10.65
CA PHE A 193 2.77 -1.58 10.31
C PHE A 193 3.37 -0.89 11.55
N ALA A 194 2.56 -0.61 12.58
CA ALA A 194 3.05 -0.06 13.83
C ALA A 194 4.06 -0.99 14.51
N ASN A 195 3.76 -2.29 14.58
CA ASN A 195 4.66 -3.30 15.14
C ASN A 195 5.96 -3.41 14.34
N TYR A 196 5.89 -3.28 13.01
CA TYR A 196 7.07 -3.23 12.15
C TYR A 196 7.95 -2.00 12.46
N LEU A 197 7.35 -0.81 12.63
CA LEU A 197 8.10 0.42 12.94
C LEU A 197 8.73 0.40 14.33
N LYS A 198 8.05 -0.19 15.33
CA LYS A 198 8.53 -0.33 16.71
C LYS A 198 9.75 -1.23 16.86
N GLN A 199 10.07 -2.04 15.86
CA GLN A 199 11.21 -2.95 15.92
C GLN A 199 12.50 -2.24 15.52
N ASN A 200 13.51 -2.36 16.39
CA ASN A 200 14.88 -2.02 16.05
C ASN A 200 15.38 -2.95 14.94
N PRO A 201 16.01 -2.42 13.88
CA PRO A 201 16.42 -3.20 12.71
C PRO A 201 17.69 -4.02 12.98
N GLN A 202 17.64 -4.95 13.93
CA GLN A 202 18.74 -5.85 14.26
C GLN A 202 18.53 -7.21 13.61
N GLU A 203 19.57 -7.75 12.98
CA GLU A 203 19.52 -9.06 12.33
C GLU A 203 19.32 -10.17 13.39
N GLN A 204 18.23 -10.91 13.27
CA GLN A 204 17.91 -12.08 14.09
C GLN A 204 17.78 -13.29 13.18
N LEU A 205 18.49 -14.37 13.53
CA LEU A 205 18.46 -15.61 12.75
C LEU A 205 17.06 -16.24 12.86
N TRP A 206 16.40 -16.39 11.72
CA TRP A 206 15.11 -17.08 11.63
C TRP A 206 15.30 -18.58 11.43
N SER A 207 16.10 -18.96 10.43
CA SER A 207 16.30 -20.36 10.06
C SER A 207 17.55 -20.54 9.20
N SER A 208 18.16 -21.73 9.26
CA SER A 208 19.21 -22.16 8.33
C SER A 208 18.66 -23.22 7.39
N LEU A 209 18.77 -22.98 6.08
CA LEU A 209 18.16 -23.82 5.04
C LEU A 209 19.25 -24.53 4.23
N LYS A 210 19.21 -25.86 4.15
CA LYS A 210 20.03 -26.63 3.20
C LYS A 210 19.54 -26.41 1.76
N PRO A 211 20.35 -26.77 0.76
CA PRO A 211 19.92 -26.74 -0.65
C PRO A 211 18.58 -27.45 -0.86
N GLY A 212 17.61 -26.75 -1.45
CA GLY A 212 16.26 -27.26 -1.71
C GLY A 212 15.28 -27.18 -0.53
N GLU A 213 15.74 -26.83 0.68
CA GLU A 213 14.87 -26.67 1.84
C GLU A 213 14.06 -25.37 1.79
N LYS A 214 13.01 -25.33 2.60
CA LYS A 214 12.06 -24.23 2.70
C LYS A 214 11.89 -23.80 4.16
N SER A 215 11.76 -22.51 4.40
CA SER A 215 11.29 -21.95 5.66
C SER A 215 9.87 -21.41 5.46
N TRP A 216 8.98 -21.76 6.39
CA TRP A 216 7.58 -21.36 6.35
C TRP A 216 7.32 -20.29 7.40
N ILE A 217 6.70 -19.19 7.00
CA ILE A 217 6.23 -18.13 7.91
C ILE A 217 4.75 -17.92 7.62
N TYR A 218 3.87 -18.30 8.54
CA TYR A 218 2.44 -18.29 8.30
C TYR A 218 1.64 -18.18 9.59
N ASP A 219 0.40 -17.71 9.44
CA ASP A 219 -0.60 -17.69 10.48
C ASP A 219 -1.81 -18.55 10.09
N LYS A 220 -2.58 -18.93 11.11
CA LYS A 220 -3.85 -19.64 10.95
C LYS A 220 -5.00 -18.65 11.11
N VAL A 221 -5.77 -18.45 10.06
CA VAL A 221 -6.82 -17.42 9.98
C VAL A 221 -8.20 -18.06 9.87
N GLY A 222 -9.16 -17.52 10.63
CA GLY A 222 -10.56 -17.93 10.57
C GLY A 222 -11.22 -17.62 9.23
N ILE A 223 -12.46 -18.09 9.05
CA ILE A 223 -13.27 -17.77 7.87
C ILE A 223 -13.48 -16.26 7.75
N HIS A 224 -13.35 -15.68 6.56
CA HIS A 224 -13.53 -14.23 6.35
C HIS A 224 -12.60 -13.38 7.24
N GLY A 225 -11.39 -13.87 7.48
CA GLY A 225 -10.34 -13.16 8.20
C GLY A 225 -9.24 -12.70 7.26
N TRP A 226 -8.58 -11.60 7.60
CA TRP A 226 -7.39 -11.12 6.93
C TRP A 226 -6.14 -11.74 7.55
N ALA A 227 -5.12 -11.98 6.73
CA ALA A 227 -3.77 -12.34 7.15
C ALA A 227 -2.77 -11.39 6.46
N ILE A 228 -1.92 -10.75 7.25
CA ILE A 228 -1.01 -9.69 6.79
C ILE A 228 0.36 -9.90 7.42
N MET A 229 1.43 -9.70 6.65
CA MET A 229 2.81 -9.70 7.16
C MET A 229 3.67 -8.70 6.41
N MET A 230 4.53 -8.02 7.15
CA MET A 230 5.58 -7.15 6.64
C MET A 230 6.90 -7.46 7.36
N GLY A 231 7.99 -7.60 6.60
CA GLY A 231 9.30 -7.82 7.19
C GLY A 231 10.45 -7.49 6.24
N ASP A 232 11.61 -7.21 6.82
CA ASP A 232 12.86 -6.99 6.09
C ASP A 232 13.82 -8.15 6.38
N PHE A 233 14.32 -8.78 5.32
CA PHE A 233 15.14 -9.97 5.38
C PHE A 233 16.49 -9.76 4.70
N VAL A 234 17.49 -10.48 5.19
CA VAL A 234 18.79 -10.65 4.54
C VAL A 234 19.18 -12.13 4.56
N PHE A 235 19.94 -12.55 3.56
CA PHE A 235 20.35 -13.94 3.38
C PHE A 235 21.86 -14.04 3.46
N ARG A 236 22.39 -14.95 4.27
CA ARG A 236 23.84 -15.14 4.44
C ARG A 236 24.24 -16.56 4.10
N ASP A 237 25.40 -16.72 3.50
CA ASP A 237 26.06 -18.01 3.40
C ASP A 237 26.44 -18.50 4.81
N HIS A 238 25.92 -19.66 5.22
CA HIS A 238 26.14 -20.19 6.56
C HIS A 238 27.63 -20.42 6.88
N ALA A 239 28.42 -20.87 5.88
CA ALA A 239 29.80 -21.24 6.10
C ALA A 239 30.73 -20.03 6.24
N THR A 240 30.39 -18.92 5.58
CA THR A 240 31.28 -17.74 5.48
C THR A 240 30.71 -16.50 6.18
N GLY A 241 29.41 -16.49 6.52
CA GLY A 241 28.70 -15.31 7.01
C GLY A 241 28.47 -14.23 5.95
N GLN A 242 28.90 -14.46 4.70
CA GLN A 242 28.82 -13.48 3.62
C GLN A 242 27.36 -13.20 3.26
N LEU A 243 26.99 -11.92 3.20
CA LEU A 243 25.70 -11.47 2.69
C LEU A 243 25.55 -11.87 1.22
N LEU A 244 24.46 -12.55 0.88
CA LEU A 244 24.12 -12.92 -0.48
C LEU A 244 23.40 -11.77 -1.18
N THR A 245 23.91 -11.38 -2.34
CA THR A 245 23.36 -10.33 -3.21
C THR A 245 23.34 -10.80 -4.66
N LEU A 246 22.64 -10.08 -5.52
CA LEU A 246 22.66 -10.35 -6.96
C LEU A 246 24.07 -10.32 -7.57
N ASP A 247 24.99 -9.56 -6.97
CA ASP A 247 26.33 -9.36 -7.52
C ASP A 247 27.33 -10.47 -7.10
N ASN A 248 27.02 -11.26 -6.07
CA ASN A 248 27.92 -12.30 -5.54
C ASN A 248 27.32 -13.71 -5.49
N ILE A 249 26.04 -13.86 -5.84
CA ILE A 249 25.40 -15.16 -5.98
C ILE A 249 25.95 -15.87 -7.22
N ARG A 250 26.11 -17.20 -7.17
CA ARG A 250 26.63 -17.95 -8.34
C ARG A 250 25.56 -18.05 -9.42
N ALA A 251 25.98 -18.20 -10.67
CA ALA A 251 25.05 -18.38 -11.79
C ALA A 251 24.11 -19.57 -11.53
N GLY A 252 22.80 -19.33 -11.68
CA GLY A 252 21.75 -20.33 -11.45
C GLY A 252 21.33 -20.52 -9.98
N GLU A 253 22.02 -19.91 -9.03
CA GLU A 253 21.58 -19.87 -7.63
C GLU A 253 20.60 -18.73 -7.39
N ALA A 254 19.61 -18.96 -6.52
CA ALA A 254 18.61 -17.96 -6.17
C ALA A 254 18.00 -18.21 -4.78
N ILE A 255 17.35 -17.19 -4.22
CA ILE A 255 16.44 -17.33 -3.09
C ILE A 255 15.04 -17.01 -3.59
N GLY A 256 14.15 -18.01 -3.58
CA GLY A 256 12.79 -17.83 -4.05
C GLY A 256 11.82 -17.59 -2.90
N ILE A 257 10.75 -16.83 -3.16
CA ILE A 257 9.68 -16.58 -2.19
C ILE A 257 8.32 -16.85 -2.86
N ARG A 258 7.43 -17.50 -2.12
CA ARG A 258 6.05 -17.77 -2.55
C ARG A 258 5.09 -17.41 -1.45
N SER A 259 4.01 -16.72 -1.78
CA SER A 259 2.87 -16.58 -0.86
C SER A 259 1.86 -17.67 -1.16
N PHE A 260 1.17 -18.16 -0.14
CA PHE A 260 0.24 -19.28 -0.28
C PHE A 260 -0.99 -19.16 0.62
N VAL A 261 -2.01 -19.90 0.23
CA VAL A 261 -3.18 -20.22 1.06
C VAL A 261 -3.43 -21.72 0.97
N ALA A 262 -3.59 -22.36 2.13
CA ALA A 262 -3.91 -23.78 2.21
C ALA A 262 -4.98 -24.03 3.29
N PRO A 263 -5.75 -25.12 3.19
CA PRO A 263 -6.63 -25.55 4.28
C PRO A 263 -5.83 -25.81 5.56
N ILE A 264 -6.45 -25.62 6.72
CA ILE A 264 -5.83 -26.00 8.00
C ILE A 264 -5.55 -27.51 8.03
N GLY A 265 -4.35 -27.87 8.47
CA GLY A 265 -3.94 -29.26 8.65
C GLY A 265 -3.38 -29.90 7.38
N GLU A 266 -3.36 -29.18 6.27
CA GLU A 266 -2.66 -29.59 5.05
C GLU A 266 -1.15 -29.71 5.33
N ASP A 267 -0.53 -30.77 4.83
CA ASP A 267 0.93 -30.90 4.79
C ASP A 267 1.49 -29.87 3.81
N LEU A 268 2.16 -28.84 4.33
CA LEU A 268 2.68 -27.74 3.53
C LEU A 268 3.74 -28.16 2.51
N ASP A 269 4.51 -29.22 2.77
CA ASP A 269 5.51 -29.69 1.83
C ASP A 269 4.87 -30.46 0.67
N ALA A 270 3.88 -31.31 0.95
CA ALA A 270 3.08 -31.96 -0.08
C ALA A 270 2.28 -30.92 -0.91
N PHE A 271 1.67 -29.96 -0.24
CA PHE A 271 0.97 -28.83 -0.86
C PHE A 271 1.90 -28.04 -1.78
N TYR A 272 3.11 -27.70 -1.32
CA TYR A 272 4.09 -26.97 -2.13
C TYR A 272 4.45 -27.74 -3.40
N GLN A 273 4.74 -29.04 -3.29
CA GLN A 273 5.08 -29.88 -4.44
C GLN A 273 3.95 -29.95 -5.48
N ALA A 274 2.69 -29.97 -5.02
CA ALA A 274 1.54 -29.98 -5.91
C ALA A 274 1.35 -28.64 -6.65
N ASN A 275 1.64 -27.52 -5.99
CA ASN A 275 1.24 -26.18 -6.42
C ASN A 275 2.39 -25.27 -6.93
N ASP A 276 3.68 -25.59 -6.70
CA ASP A 276 4.82 -24.76 -7.16
C ASP A 276 5.15 -24.96 -8.65
N LYS A 277 4.14 -24.80 -9.50
CA LYS A 277 4.29 -24.81 -10.96
C LYS A 277 3.94 -23.42 -11.49
N PRO A 278 4.66 -22.91 -12.51
CA PRO A 278 4.36 -21.62 -13.11
C PRO A 278 2.88 -21.46 -13.50
N ASN A 279 2.27 -22.50 -14.08
CA ASN A 279 0.88 -22.46 -14.55
C ASN A 279 -0.16 -22.68 -13.44
N SER A 280 0.27 -22.87 -12.19
CA SER A 280 -0.58 -23.16 -11.02
C SER A 280 -0.66 -21.99 -10.05
N ILE A 281 -0.01 -20.85 -10.37
CA ILE A 281 -0.18 -19.62 -9.62
C ILE A 281 -1.63 -19.17 -9.78
N LEU A 282 -2.30 -18.90 -8.66
CA LEU A 282 -3.68 -18.44 -8.65
C LEU A 282 -3.80 -17.16 -9.47
N ASN A 283 -4.86 -17.03 -10.25
CA ASN A 283 -5.06 -15.84 -11.06
C ASN A 283 -5.62 -14.69 -10.23
N GLN A 284 -5.34 -13.48 -10.70
CA GLN A 284 -6.04 -12.27 -10.28
C GLN A 284 -7.56 -12.44 -10.55
N ALA A 285 -8.41 -12.02 -9.62
CA ALA A 285 -9.86 -12.08 -9.80
C ALA A 285 -10.31 -11.09 -10.90
N PRO A 286 -11.37 -11.38 -11.68
CA PRO A 286 -11.82 -10.51 -12.78
C PRO A 286 -12.13 -9.05 -12.37
N GLU A 287 -12.53 -8.84 -11.12
CA GLU A 287 -12.91 -7.56 -10.53
C GLU A 287 -11.71 -6.73 -10.01
N GLU A 288 -10.51 -7.31 -9.93
CA GLU A 288 -9.34 -6.60 -9.42
C GLU A 288 -8.78 -5.66 -10.49
N ALA A 289 -8.74 -4.36 -10.19
CA ALA A 289 -8.37 -3.33 -11.16
C ALA A 289 -6.87 -3.26 -11.48
N PHE A 290 -6.01 -3.73 -10.57
CA PHE A 290 -4.55 -3.55 -10.65
C PHE A 290 -3.80 -4.85 -10.37
N HIS A 291 -2.67 -5.01 -11.06
CA HIS A 291 -1.79 -6.16 -10.85
C HIS A 291 -0.86 -5.95 -9.64
N MET A 292 -1.35 -6.25 -8.44
CA MET A 292 -0.70 -5.93 -7.16
C MET A 292 0.10 -7.10 -6.56
N ARG A 293 0.93 -7.75 -7.37
CA ARG A 293 1.84 -8.79 -6.89
C ARG A 293 3.09 -8.90 -7.76
N GLY A 294 4.15 -9.53 -7.25
CA GLY A 294 5.39 -9.80 -7.98
C GLY A 294 6.61 -9.30 -7.21
N LEU A 295 7.66 -8.93 -7.94
CA LEU A 295 8.89 -8.36 -7.38
C LEU A 295 9.02 -6.88 -7.75
N ILE A 296 9.03 -6.02 -6.74
CA ILE A 296 9.34 -4.59 -6.87
C ILE A 296 10.84 -4.40 -6.65
N THR A 297 11.48 -3.62 -7.51
CA THR A 297 12.95 -3.44 -7.52
C THR A 297 13.39 -1.98 -7.41
N ASP A 298 12.43 -1.06 -7.34
CA ASP A 298 12.68 0.38 -7.24
C ASP A 298 11.61 1.08 -6.39
N GLY A 299 12.02 2.14 -5.69
CA GLY A 299 11.12 3.00 -4.91
C GLY A 299 10.67 2.43 -3.56
N ILE A 300 11.36 1.44 -2.99
CA ILE A 300 10.92 0.77 -1.75
C ILE A 300 11.17 1.64 -0.51
N THR A 301 12.34 2.25 -0.41
CA THR A 301 12.63 3.26 0.62
C THR A 301 12.97 4.57 -0.06
N ARG A 302 12.27 5.63 0.35
CA ARG A 302 12.34 6.95 -0.25
C ARG A 302 12.68 7.95 0.84
N LYS A 303 13.70 8.75 0.60
CA LYS A 303 14.21 9.71 1.57
C LYS A 303 14.02 11.12 1.06
N MET A 304 13.88 12.05 1.99
CA MET A 304 14.00 13.46 1.69
C MET A 304 14.40 14.23 2.94
N THR A 305 15.02 15.39 2.73
CA THR A 305 15.32 16.33 3.81
C THR A 305 14.66 17.67 3.52
N LEU A 306 13.96 18.21 4.51
CA LEU A 306 13.19 19.44 4.39
C LEU A 306 13.54 20.41 5.52
N PRO A 307 13.91 21.66 5.22
CA PRO A 307 13.92 22.71 6.22
C PRO A 307 12.50 23.21 6.49
N TYR A 308 12.21 23.55 7.75
CA TYR A 308 10.98 24.24 8.13
C TYR A 308 11.24 25.20 9.29
N ASN A 309 10.81 26.45 9.16
CA ASN A 309 10.91 27.48 10.20
C ASN A 309 9.50 27.93 10.60
N SER A 310 9.03 27.50 11.77
CA SER A 310 7.66 27.78 12.22
C SER A 310 7.38 29.28 12.41
N GLN A 311 8.41 30.10 12.56
CA GLN A 311 8.27 31.56 12.70
C GLN A 311 8.09 32.29 11.37
N LYS A 312 8.41 31.66 10.23
CA LYS A 312 8.47 32.32 8.91
C LYS A 312 7.65 31.64 7.83
N ASP A 313 7.58 30.31 7.87
CA ASP A 313 7.13 29.52 6.72
C ASP A 313 5.60 29.34 6.69
N GLY A 314 4.90 29.59 7.80
CA GLY A 314 3.46 29.34 7.91
C GLY A 314 3.14 27.85 7.82
N LEU A 315 1.96 27.50 7.26
CA LEU A 315 1.54 26.11 7.05
C LEU A 315 2.22 25.52 5.82
N LYS A 316 2.84 24.35 5.97
CA LYS A 316 3.48 23.60 4.86
C LYS A 316 2.95 22.18 4.79
N THR A 317 2.79 21.62 3.60
CA THR A 317 2.27 20.26 3.40
C THR A 317 3.16 19.40 2.51
N LEU A 318 3.09 18.08 2.69
CA LEU A 318 3.69 17.07 1.83
C LEU A 318 2.60 16.11 1.37
N THR A 319 2.53 15.83 0.07
CA THR A 319 1.65 14.78 -0.47
C THR A 319 2.47 13.53 -0.75
N LEU A 320 2.06 12.40 -0.18
CA LEU A 320 2.73 11.11 -0.29
C LEU A 320 1.77 10.04 -0.82
N ASN A 321 2.31 8.98 -1.43
CA ASN A 321 1.57 7.88 -2.04
C ASN A 321 0.57 8.36 -3.11
N SER A 322 1.07 9.14 -4.04
CA SER A 322 0.27 9.67 -5.15
C SER A 322 -0.40 8.54 -5.95
N ALA A 323 -1.61 8.79 -6.44
CA ALA A 323 -2.40 7.79 -7.15
C ALA A 323 -1.72 7.35 -8.47
N LEU A 324 -1.95 6.09 -8.89
CA LEU A 324 -1.36 5.56 -10.12
C LEU A 324 -1.84 6.24 -11.39
N ASP A 325 -3.00 6.90 -11.41
CA ASP A 325 -3.47 7.67 -12.57
C ASP A 325 -2.94 9.12 -12.56
N ALA A 326 -2.48 9.59 -11.39
CA ALA A 326 -1.79 10.85 -11.24
C ALA A 326 -0.30 10.72 -11.62
N GLN A 327 0.02 10.30 -12.85
CA GLN A 327 1.43 10.09 -13.28
C GLN A 327 2.04 11.23 -14.07
N ALA A 328 1.24 12.12 -14.64
CA ALA A 328 1.79 13.13 -15.54
C ALA A 328 2.73 14.07 -14.79
N VAL A 329 3.87 14.35 -15.43
CA VAL A 329 4.86 15.33 -14.98
C VAL A 329 4.68 16.66 -15.73
N ASP A 330 4.05 16.60 -16.91
CA ASP A 330 3.67 17.76 -17.71
C ASP A 330 2.30 18.29 -17.25
N PRO A 331 2.22 19.57 -16.84
CA PRO A 331 0.96 20.23 -16.46
C PRO A 331 -0.17 20.17 -17.49
N SER A 332 0.15 19.93 -18.76
CA SER A 332 -0.82 19.87 -19.86
C SER A 332 -1.45 18.49 -20.07
N LEU A 333 -0.93 17.45 -19.42
CA LEU A 333 -1.40 16.07 -19.60
C LEU A 333 -2.44 15.67 -18.54
N PRO A 334 -3.44 14.83 -18.89
CA PRO A 334 -4.36 14.25 -17.92
C PRO A 334 -3.61 13.49 -16.80
N GLY A 335 -4.09 13.63 -15.57
CA GLY A 335 -3.43 13.02 -14.40
C GLY A 335 -2.21 13.80 -13.91
N PHE A 336 -2.04 15.07 -14.30
CA PHE A 336 -1.05 15.93 -13.66
C PHE A 336 -1.56 16.38 -12.30
N GLU A 337 -0.78 16.11 -11.26
CA GLU A 337 -1.04 16.59 -9.91
C GLU A 337 0.13 17.51 -9.49
N PRO A 338 -0.09 18.84 -9.35
CA PRO A 338 0.99 19.77 -9.05
C PRO A 338 1.59 19.56 -7.66
N ALA A 339 0.83 18.95 -6.74
CA ALA A 339 1.20 18.83 -5.35
C ALA A 339 2.06 17.59 -5.03
N LYS A 340 2.28 16.66 -5.96
CA LYS A 340 3.05 15.43 -5.70
C LYS A 340 4.54 15.51 -6.05
N PHE A 341 5.29 14.53 -5.55
CA PHE A 341 6.64 14.26 -6.03
C PHE A 341 6.65 13.70 -7.46
N GLN A 342 7.69 14.01 -8.21
CA GLN A 342 7.82 13.61 -9.62
C GLN A 342 8.09 12.10 -9.80
N ASN A 343 8.66 11.43 -8.78
CA ASN A 343 9.08 10.02 -8.84
C ASN A 343 8.47 9.18 -7.70
N ASP A 344 7.23 9.46 -7.31
CA ASP A 344 6.53 8.84 -6.18
C ASP A 344 5.96 7.42 -6.44
N LEU A 345 6.51 6.70 -7.44
CA LEU A 345 6.00 5.39 -7.85
C LEU A 345 7.03 4.30 -7.57
N THR A 346 6.56 3.10 -7.23
CA THR A 346 7.41 1.90 -7.28
C THR A 346 7.32 1.25 -8.65
N SER A 347 8.33 0.48 -9.04
CA SER A 347 8.28 -0.34 -10.26
C SER A 347 8.74 -1.77 -9.99
N GLY A 348 8.17 -2.71 -10.76
CA GLY A 348 8.43 -4.13 -10.60
C GLY A 348 7.78 -4.97 -11.69
N THR A 349 8.04 -6.28 -11.64
CA THR A 349 7.46 -7.26 -12.57
C THR A 349 6.97 -8.51 -11.82
N ASP A 350 5.84 -9.06 -12.23
CA ASP A 350 5.45 -10.45 -11.97
C ASP A 350 5.78 -11.29 -13.19
N GLU A 351 6.83 -12.12 -13.10
CA GLU A 351 7.22 -13.04 -14.18
C GLU A 351 6.16 -14.12 -14.45
N TYR A 352 5.29 -14.36 -13.46
CA TYR A 352 4.24 -15.38 -13.47
C TYR A 352 2.83 -14.79 -13.59
N GLY A 353 2.74 -13.53 -14.01
CA GLY A 353 1.47 -12.87 -14.26
C GLY A 353 0.68 -13.57 -15.36
N SER A 354 -0.65 -13.55 -15.27
CA SER A 354 -1.52 -13.98 -16.36
C SER A 354 -2.58 -12.93 -16.66
N LYS A 355 -2.75 -12.59 -17.96
CA LYS A 355 -3.75 -11.59 -18.40
C LYS A 355 -5.14 -12.19 -18.62
N ASN A 356 -5.30 -13.51 -18.62
CA ASN A 356 -6.57 -14.13 -19.00
C ASN A 356 -6.83 -15.44 -18.24
N SER A 357 -8.11 -15.81 -18.16
CA SER A 357 -8.57 -17.09 -17.60
C SER A 357 -8.06 -18.33 -18.33
N LYS A 358 -7.33 -18.15 -19.45
CA LYS A 358 -6.73 -19.25 -20.22
C LYS A 358 -5.34 -19.63 -19.70
N GLY A 359 -4.84 -18.97 -18.64
CA GLY A 359 -3.62 -19.35 -17.94
C GLY A 359 -2.33 -19.12 -18.73
N GLN A 360 -2.35 -18.23 -19.73
CA GLN A 360 -1.13 -17.87 -20.44
C GLN A 360 -0.26 -16.99 -19.55
N ILE A 361 0.88 -17.51 -19.13
CA ILE A 361 1.87 -16.78 -18.36
C ILE A 361 2.59 -15.78 -19.26
N GLN A 362 2.69 -14.55 -18.78
CA GLN A 362 3.57 -13.54 -19.35
C GLN A 362 3.98 -12.54 -18.26
N PRO A 363 5.17 -11.94 -18.36
CA PRO A 363 5.55 -10.88 -17.46
C PRO A 363 4.53 -9.74 -17.44
N LEU A 364 4.05 -9.37 -16.25
CA LEU A 364 3.16 -8.24 -16.05
C LEU A 364 3.83 -7.17 -15.17
N PRO A 365 3.65 -5.88 -15.49
CA PRO A 365 4.14 -4.82 -14.62
C PRO A 365 3.37 -4.85 -13.30
N VAL A 366 4.10 -4.74 -12.19
CA VAL A 366 3.50 -4.61 -10.86
C VAL A 366 2.99 -3.19 -10.68
N GLN A 367 1.72 -3.08 -10.30
CA GLN A 367 1.04 -1.82 -10.01
C GLN A 367 0.81 -1.74 -8.51
N ASN A 368 1.73 -1.14 -7.75
CA ASN A 368 1.53 -0.91 -6.33
C ASN A 368 0.72 0.37 -6.12
N ASN A 369 -0.61 0.29 -6.27
CA ASN A 369 -1.53 1.42 -6.19
C ASN A 369 -1.72 1.92 -4.76
N GLY A 370 -0.71 2.60 -4.24
CA GLY A 370 -0.62 3.06 -2.85
C GLY A 370 0.75 2.84 -2.20
N SER A 371 1.73 2.33 -2.94
CA SER A 371 3.06 1.95 -2.43
C SER A 371 3.00 1.17 -1.09
N TYR A 372 2.10 0.20 -0.97
CA TYR A 372 2.09 -0.69 0.20
C TYR A 372 3.47 -1.29 0.42
N GLY A 373 3.93 -1.25 1.66
CA GLY A 373 5.26 -1.74 2.04
C GLY A 373 6.42 -0.83 1.61
N ALA A 374 6.17 0.23 0.85
CA ALA A 374 7.16 1.28 0.64
C ALA A 374 7.19 2.24 1.83
N MET A 375 8.38 2.76 2.12
CA MET A 375 8.65 3.61 3.27
C MET A 375 9.16 4.97 2.83
N TYR A 376 8.60 6.01 3.43
CA TYR A 376 9.13 7.37 3.38
C TYR A 376 9.88 7.66 4.68
N GLU A 377 11.09 8.18 4.54
CA GLU A 377 11.90 8.72 5.61
C GLU A 377 12.08 10.21 5.35
N VAL A 378 11.28 11.03 6.03
CA VAL A 378 11.27 12.47 5.87
C VAL A 378 12.05 13.10 7.02
N THR A 379 13.27 13.54 6.74
CA THR A 379 14.08 14.28 7.71
C THR A 379 13.65 15.74 7.73
N LEU A 380 13.11 16.17 8.87
CA LEU A 380 12.60 17.50 9.12
C LEU A 380 13.64 18.30 9.92
N ASN A 381 14.24 19.31 9.31
CA ASN A 381 15.13 20.26 9.98
C ASN A 381 14.31 21.47 10.42
N ILE A 382 13.81 21.41 11.65
CA ILE A 382 12.82 22.36 12.16
C ILE A 382 13.50 23.43 13.01
N THR A 383 13.07 24.68 12.87
CA THR A 383 13.39 25.78 13.78
C THR A 383 12.10 26.30 14.41
N GLY A 384 12.02 26.22 15.74
CA GLY A 384 10.88 26.67 16.52
C GLY A 384 9.77 25.61 16.70
N PRO A 385 8.81 25.88 17.60
CA PRO A 385 7.82 24.88 18.01
C PRO A 385 6.84 24.55 16.87
N THR A 386 6.54 23.26 16.68
CA THR A 386 5.80 22.75 15.52
C THR A 386 4.89 21.57 15.89
N ALA A 387 3.68 21.53 15.33
CA ALA A 387 2.85 20.33 15.30
C ALA A 387 2.91 19.66 13.93
N ILE A 388 2.85 18.33 13.92
CA ILE A 388 2.80 17.51 12.71
C ILE A 388 1.45 16.79 12.72
N ALA A 389 0.63 17.04 11.69
CA ALA A 389 -0.64 16.37 11.50
C ALA A 389 -0.68 15.61 10.18
N ILE A 390 -1.47 14.54 10.12
CA ILE A 390 -1.62 13.69 8.94
C ILE A 390 -3.09 13.61 8.55
N GLN A 391 -3.37 13.82 7.27
CA GLN A 391 -4.68 13.79 6.65
C GLN A 391 -5.06 12.39 6.18
N GLY A 392 -6.31 11.98 6.36
CA GLY A 392 -6.89 10.84 5.64
C GLY A 392 -7.02 11.09 4.14
N SER A 393 -7.08 10.00 3.37
CA SER A 393 -7.31 10.09 1.93
C SER A 393 -8.68 10.69 1.64
N ALA A 394 -8.74 11.52 0.59
CA ALA A 394 -9.96 12.14 0.10
C ALA A 394 -9.96 12.11 -1.43
N PRO A 395 -11.01 11.54 -2.08
CA PRO A 395 -11.09 11.49 -3.52
C PRO A 395 -11.34 12.89 -4.10
N HIS A 396 -10.83 13.13 -5.31
CA HIS A 396 -10.96 14.41 -6.01
C HIS A 396 -12.32 14.56 -6.72
N SER A 397 -13.10 13.49 -6.85
CA SER A 397 -14.36 13.49 -7.60
C SER A 397 -15.55 13.95 -6.75
N PRO A 398 -16.47 14.76 -7.31
CA PRO A 398 -17.71 15.12 -6.63
C PRO A 398 -18.63 13.89 -6.51
N GLY A 399 -19.01 13.52 -5.28
CA GLY A 399 -19.92 12.41 -5.02
C GLY A 399 -19.71 11.76 -3.65
N LEU A 400 -20.60 10.82 -3.30
CA LEU A 400 -20.43 9.97 -2.13
C LEU A 400 -19.23 9.05 -2.37
N ALA A 401 -18.22 9.14 -1.53
CA ALA A 401 -17.02 8.31 -1.63
C ALA A 401 -17.29 6.87 -1.16
N TYR A 402 -16.33 5.96 -1.39
CA TYR A 402 -16.37 4.62 -0.82
C TYR A 402 -16.45 4.68 0.71
N VAL A 403 -17.17 3.71 1.30
CA VAL A 403 -17.51 3.72 2.72
C VAL A 403 -16.28 3.69 3.63
N ASP A 404 -15.27 2.92 3.28
CA ASP A 404 -13.98 2.80 3.95
C ASP A 404 -13.21 4.13 4.12
N LEU A 405 -13.37 5.08 3.20
CA LEU A 405 -12.77 6.41 3.30
C LEU A 405 -13.32 7.23 4.48
N TYR A 406 -14.48 6.88 5.03
CA TYR A 406 -15.06 7.52 6.22
C TYR A 406 -14.60 6.88 7.55
N ASN A 407 -13.74 5.85 7.51
CA ASN A 407 -13.17 5.20 8.68
C ASN A 407 -11.74 4.72 8.38
N GLN A 408 -10.78 5.64 8.46
CA GLN A 408 -9.40 5.39 8.08
C GLN A 408 -8.51 5.25 9.31
N PHE A 409 -7.49 4.40 9.21
CA PHE A 409 -6.43 4.28 10.21
C PHE A 409 -5.12 4.71 9.57
N ILE A 410 -4.36 5.52 10.29
CA ILE A 410 -3.07 6.03 9.81
C ILE A 410 -2.03 5.81 10.90
N THR A 411 -0.89 5.26 10.51
CA THR A 411 0.23 4.99 11.39
C THR A 411 1.48 5.70 10.90
N ALA A 412 2.21 6.33 11.82
CA ALA A 412 3.51 6.91 11.57
C ALA A 412 4.42 6.68 12.78
N GLY A 413 5.73 6.77 12.57
CA GLY A 413 6.74 6.82 13.63
C GLY A 413 7.54 8.11 13.54
N LEU A 414 7.89 8.71 14.68
CA LEU A 414 8.83 9.82 14.73
C LEU A 414 10.14 9.35 15.36
N ASP A 415 11.22 9.59 14.65
CA ASP A 415 12.55 9.08 14.97
C ASP A 415 12.58 7.54 15.07
N SER A 416 13.69 6.99 15.54
CA SER A 416 13.83 5.54 15.73
C SER A 416 13.32 5.05 17.09
N ASP A 417 12.51 5.85 17.79
CA ASP A 417 11.97 5.53 19.12
C ASP A 417 10.64 4.77 19.00
N PRO A 418 10.55 3.52 19.48
CA PRO A 418 9.31 2.74 19.47
C PRO A 418 8.12 3.41 20.19
N GLU A 419 8.39 4.22 21.22
CA GLU A 419 7.34 4.94 21.97
C GLU A 419 6.73 6.09 21.15
N ASN A 420 7.42 6.53 20.10
CA ASN A 420 6.95 7.55 19.18
C ASN A 420 6.24 6.96 17.95
N VAL A 421 5.90 5.67 17.93
CA VAL A 421 5.05 5.09 16.90
C VAL A 421 3.58 5.23 17.30
N ARG A 422 2.80 5.93 16.48
CA ARG A 422 1.40 6.27 16.74
C ARG A 422 0.49 5.81 15.61
N THR A 423 -0.68 5.32 15.99
CA THR A 423 -1.79 5.03 15.08
C THR A 423 -2.99 5.87 15.50
N VAL A 424 -3.58 6.61 14.58
CA VAL A 424 -4.82 7.37 14.79
C VAL A 424 -5.91 6.83 13.90
N ARG A 425 -7.14 6.78 14.42
CA ARG A 425 -8.36 6.49 13.67
C ARG A 425 -9.07 7.80 13.33
N LEU A 426 -9.27 8.03 12.03
CA LEU A 426 -10.04 9.14 11.48
C LEU A 426 -11.39 8.58 11.04
N VAL A 427 -12.41 8.78 11.88
CA VAL A 427 -13.74 8.24 11.65
C VAL A 427 -14.78 9.36 11.60
N ASP A 428 -15.70 9.27 10.64
CA ASP A 428 -16.86 10.15 10.63
C ASP A 428 -17.79 9.83 11.82
N PRO A 429 -18.23 10.81 12.63
CA PRO A 429 -19.15 10.56 13.74
C PRO A 429 -20.47 9.91 13.31
N ASN A 430 -20.88 10.12 12.05
CA ASN A 430 -22.08 9.55 11.45
C ASN A 430 -21.74 8.36 10.52
N TYR A 431 -20.57 7.74 10.65
CA TYR A 431 -20.10 6.66 9.79
C TYR A 431 -21.13 5.53 9.60
N PHE A 432 -21.74 5.07 10.70
CA PHE A 432 -22.78 4.02 10.65
C PHE A 432 -24.07 4.44 9.96
N GLU A 433 -24.26 5.73 9.70
CA GLU A 433 -25.39 6.23 8.93
C GLU A 433 -25.17 6.22 7.41
N TYR A 434 -23.97 5.82 6.91
CA TYR A 434 -23.57 5.91 5.50
C TYR A 434 -24.65 5.47 4.49
N TYR A 435 -25.29 4.31 4.69
CA TYR A 435 -26.31 3.81 3.78
C TYR A 435 -27.73 4.35 4.01
N SER A 436 -27.99 4.94 5.19
CA SER A 436 -29.33 5.40 5.59
C SER A 436 -29.51 6.91 5.44
N HIS A 437 -28.47 7.68 5.74
CA HIS A 437 -28.46 9.14 5.73
C HIS A 437 -27.10 9.68 5.25
N PRO A 438 -26.66 9.38 4.00
CA PRO A 438 -25.35 9.80 3.49
C PRO A 438 -25.12 11.31 3.56
N GLN A 439 -26.17 12.12 3.55
CA GLN A 439 -26.12 13.58 3.70
C GLN A 439 -25.64 14.07 5.08
N LYS A 440 -25.62 13.20 6.11
CA LYS A 440 -25.11 13.55 7.45
C LYS A 440 -23.61 13.34 7.59
N LEU A 441 -22.98 12.65 6.64
CA LEU A 441 -21.54 12.46 6.65
C LEU A 441 -20.84 13.79 6.46
N ARG A 442 -19.74 14.01 7.18
CA ARG A 442 -18.89 15.18 6.99
C ARG A 442 -18.12 15.07 5.68
N PRO A 443 -17.58 16.19 5.17
CA PRO A 443 -16.59 16.15 4.10
C PRO A 443 -15.42 15.23 4.46
N LEU A 444 -14.84 14.55 3.47
CA LEU A 444 -13.62 13.78 3.68
C LEU A 444 -12.38 14.69 3.81
N GLY A 445 -11.28 14.10 4.24
CA GLY A 445 -9.99 14.79 4.35
C GLY A 445 -9.76 15.48 5.70
N TYR A 446 -10.46 15.06 6.76
CA TYR A 446 -10.03 15.38 8.11
C TYR A 446 -8.68 14.71 8.40
N GLY A 447 -7.89 15.31 9.27
CA GLY A 447 -6.65 14.76 9.76
C GLY A 447 -6.61 14.77 11.28
N SER A 448 -5.46 14.37 11.84
CA SER A 448 -5.20 14.44 13.27
C SER A 448 -3.76 14.86 13.52
N VAL A 449 -3.52 15.54 14.63
CA VAL A 449 -2.17 15.81 15.14
C VAL A 449 -1.55 14.51 15.65
N PHE A 450 -0.38 14.16 15.11
CA PHE A 450 0.40 13.00 15.53
C PHE A 450 1.48 13.38 16.53
N TYR A 451 2.17 14.51 16.29
CA TYR A 451 3.31 14.93 17.08
C TYR A 451 3.25 16.42 17.38
N VAL A 452 3.71 16.78 18.59
CA VAL A 452 3.90 18.15 19.05
C VAL A 452 5.34 18.28 19.49
N LEU A 453 6.09 19.14 18.81
CA LEU A 453 7.51 19.43 19.01
C LEU A 453 7.61 20.81 19.69
N PRO A 454 7.78 20.88 21.01
CA PRO A 454 7.70 22.13 21.77
C PRO A 454 8.99 22.97 21.71
N GLU A 455 10.07 22.48 21.11
CA GLU A 455 11.39 23.09 21.18
C GLU A 455 11.44 24.42 20.42
N LYS A 456 11.98 25.45 21.07
CA LYS A 456 12.12 26.80 20.46
C LYS A 456 13.32 26.94 19.52
N GLY A 457 14.29 26.04 19.62
CA GLY A 457 15.55 26.09 18.90
C GLY A 457 15.51 25.37 17.56
N ARG A 458 16.70 25.09 17.00
CA ARG A 458 16.86 24.19 15.87
C ARG A 458 16.95 22.75 16.38
N HIS A 459 16.21 21.87 15.71
CA HIS A 459 16.13 20.44 15.99
C HIS A 459 15.87 19.67 14.70
N THR A 460 16.18 18.38 14.71
CA THR A 460 16.03 17.50 13.57
C THR A 460 15.29 16.25 14.01
N HIS A 461 14.26 15.88 13.25
CA HIS A 461 13.50 14.66 13.45
C HIS A 461 13.36 13.89 12.14
N THR A 462 13.17 12.58 12.19
CA THR A 462 12.86 11.77 11.02
C THR A 462 11.47 11.16 11.14
N LEU A 463 10.55 11.60 10.28
CA LEU A 463 9.22 11.00 10.17
C LEU A 463 9.29 9.75 9.30
N HIS A 464 8.94 8.61 9.87
CA HIS A 464 8.76 7.33 9.18
C HIS A 464 7.28 7.11 8.89
N ILE A 465 6.92 7.08 7.61
CA ILE A 465 5.53 6.92 7.18
C ILE A 465 5.46 6.06 5.91
N GLY A 466 4.39 5.30 5.76
CA GLY A 466 4.14 4.43 4.62
C GLY A 466 2.66 4.11 4.54
N LEU A 467 2.18 3.60 3.40
CA LEU A 467 0.81 3.12 3.34
C LEU A 467 0.74 1.75 3.99
N ALA A 468 0.09 1.67 5.14
CA ALA A 468 -0.19 0.40 5.79
C ALA A 468 -1.12 -0.45 4.91
N PRO A 469 -0.98 -1.79 4.90
CA PRO A 469 -1.84 -2.67 4.10
C PRO A 469 -3.34 -2.39 4.30
N ASN A 470 -4.13 -2.47 3.22
CA ASN A 470 -5.56 -2.18 3.19
C ASN A 470 -5.96 -0.75 3.62
N SER A 471 -5.02 0.20 3.62
CA SER A 471 -5.28 1.63 3.82
C SER A 471 -5.41 2.39 2.50
N TYR A 472 -5.88 3.64 2.57
CA TYR A 472 -6.08 4.50 1.41
C TYR A 472 -5.04 5.61 1.31
N ALA A 473 -4.73 5.97 0.08
CA ALA A 473 -3.81 7.03 -0.30
C ALA A 473 -4.46 7.91 -1.40
N PRO A 474 -3.91 9.10 -1.73
CA PRO A 474 -2.76 9.75 -1.08
C PRO A 474 -3.09 10.25 0.33
N PHE A 475 -2.07 10.51 1.13
CA PHE A 475 -2.22 11.21 2.41
C PHE A 475 -1.29 12.42 2.46
N LYS A 476 -1.70 13.43 3.24
CA LYS A 476 -0.95 14.66 3.41
C LYS A 476 -0.38 14.77 4.81
N VAL A 477 0.89 15.18 4.91
CA VAL A 477 1.51 15.57 6.17
C VAL A 477 1.57 17.09 6.21
N VAL A 478 1.00 17.73 7.22
CA VAL A 478 1.08 19.19 7.42
C VAL A 478 1.98 19.51 8.61
N LEU A 479 2.88 20.48 8.40
CA LEU A 479 3.70 21.12 9.42
C LEU A 479 3.00 22.42 9.82
N MET A 480 2.66 22.53 11.11
CA MET A 480 1.88 23.62 11.65
C MET A 480 2.69 24.38 12.70
N PRO A 481 2.81 25.72 12.59
CA PRO A 481 3.54 26.49 13.59
C PRO A 481 2.75 26.54 14.90
N LEU A 482 3.44 26.39 16.03
CA LEU A 482 2.83 26.55 17.35
C LEU A 482 3.18 27.93 17.90
N ASN A 483 2.16 28.72 18.21
CA ASN A 483 2.34 30.01 18.88
C ASN A 483 2.69 29.76 20.36
N LYS A 484 3.94 30.06 20.75
CA LYS A 484 4.34 30.17 22.16
C LYS A 484 5.31 31.31 22.43
#